data_AF-A0A7V1WZU9-F1
#
_entry.id   AF-A0A7V1WZU9-F1
#
_cell.length_a   1.000
_cell.length_b   1.000
_cell.length_c   1.000
_cell.angle_alpha   90.00
_cell.angle_beta   90.00
_cell.angle_gamma   90.00
#
_symmetry.space_group_name_H-M   'P 1'
#
loop_
_entity.id
_entity.type
_entity.pdbx_description
1 polymer ?
#
loop_
_entity_poly.entity_id
_entity_poly.type
_entity_poly.pdbx_seq_one_letter_code
_entity_poly.pdbx_strand_id
1 'polypeptide(L)'
;MKQQLFDVQELPLAELQKIGLAQNGLISLKEDDLQALLAGRRTGMLRLENLTGDGMHIPMIDAKLSFKRNAQGNMDMLLHPIYKEATYPEYLTDVEAEKLQNGTAVNIEKVVTDKEGHRQDILIEYDPETREFIITDSEKILVPDMVNNEFLSLEQRERYKKGKEVQLADGTVFQYSGTDKKGMVSNKLALVASLIVDGGLSYILYKGLNALLNKKRDEKEAASFSLGYEQAVSDMNENKMFTEQSKAQKADQQHYRRTGR
;
A
#
# COMPACT_ATOMS: atom_id res chain seq x y z
N MET A 1 -1.91 -10.21 -12.61
CA MET A 1 -3.01 -9.82 -11.70
C MET A 1 -2.38 -9.25 -10.44
N LYS A 2 -3.14 -8.44 -9.70
CA LYS A 2 -2.62 -7.25 -9.04
C LYS A 2 -2.36 -7.49 -7.55
N GLN A 3 -1.47 -6.66 -7.03
CA GLN A 3 -1.15 -6.39 -5.63
C GLN A 3 -2.35 -5.88 -4.81
N GLN A 4 -3.55 -6.34 -5.16
CA GLN A 4 -4.84 -5.87 -4.70
C GLN A 4 -5.42 -6.96 -3.81
N LEU A 5 -5.50 -6.65 -2.52
CA LEU A 5 -6.21 -7.45 -1.54
C LEU A 5 -7.73 -7.45 -1.81
N PHE A 6 -8.21 -6.38 -2.48
CA PHE A 6 -9.60 -6.19 -2.82
C PHE A 6 -9.78 -5.99 -4.32
N ASP A 7 -10.83 -6.60 -4.88
CA ASP A 7 -11.25 -6.30 -6.25
C ASP A 7 -12.00 -4.96 -6.28
N VAL A 8 -11.81 -4.20 -7.36
CA VAL A 8 -12.55 -2.96 -7.63
C VAL A 8 -14.07 -3.20 -7.60
N GLN A 9 -14.53 -4.38 -8.04
CA GLN A 9 -15.95 -4.72 -8.05
C GLN A 9 -16.54 -4.94 -6.65
N GLU A 10 -15.71 -5.21 -5.66
CA GLU A 10 -16.17 -5.43 -4.28
C GLU A 10 -16.30 -4.11 -3.51
N LEU A 11 -15.82 -2.98 -4.06
CA LEU A 11 -15.81 -1.69 -3.38
C LEU A 11 -17.21 -1.27 -2.92
N PRO A 12 -17.37 -0.75 -1.68
CA PRO A 12 -18.66 -0.34 -1.15
C PRO A 12 -19.12 0.99 -1.78
N LEU A 13 -19.57 0.93 -3.04
CA LEU A 13 -19.91 2.12 -3.84
C LEU A 13 -20.97 2.99 -3.17
N ALA A 14 -21.94 2.38 -2.48
CA ALA A 14 -22.97 3.13 -1.75
C ALA A 14 -22.37 3.97 -0.62
N GLU A 15 -21.38 3.45 0.12
CA GLU A 15 -20.70 4.20 1.18
C GLU A 15 -19.82 5.30 0.60
N LEU A 16 -19.11 5.03 -0.50
CA LEU A 16 -18.32 6.05 -1.20
C LEU A 16 -19.20 7.20 -1.73
N GLN A 17 -20.41 6.90 -2.20
CA GLN A 17 -21.38 7.90 -2.64
C GLN A 17 -21.85 8.80 -1.50
N LYS A 18 -22.12 8.24 -0.31
CA LYS A 18 -22.54 9.02 0.87
C LYS A 18 -21.52 10.07 1.29
N ILE A 19 -20.24 9.84 0.96
CA ILE A 19 -19.13 10.74 1.30
C ILE A 19 -18.57 11.52 0.10
N GLY A 20 -19.28 11.51 -1.03
CA GLY A 20 -18.91 12.27 -2.23
C GLY A 20 -17.73 11.71 -3.03
N LEU A 21 -17.27 10.50 -2.71
CA LEU A 21 -16.16 9.83 -3.40
C LEU A 21 -16.60 8.89 -4.52
N ALA A 22 -17.90 8.82 -4.80
CA ALA A 22 -18.43 8.21 -6.00
C ALA A 22 -19.71 8.92 -6.47
N GLN A 23 -19.93 8.94 -7.78
CA GLN A 23 -21.14 9.48 -8.40
C GLN A 23 -21.48 8.69 -9.66
N ASN A 24 -22.75 8.30 -9.83
CA ASN A 24 -23.22 7.54 -11.00
C ASN A 24 -22.40 6.27 -11.31
N GLY A 25 -21.92 5.59 -10.25
CA GLY A 25 -21.07 4.40 -10.37
C GLY A 25 -19.60 4.67 -10.70
N LEU A 26 -19.20 5.93 -10.87
CA LEU A 26 -17.81 6.33 -11.08
C LEU A 26 -17.18 6.72 -9.74
N ILE A 27 -15.95 6.25 -9.51
CA ILE A 27 -15.17 6.57 -8.30
C ILE A 27 -14.41 7.87 -8.54
N SER A 28 -14.53 8.80 -7.59
CA SER A 28 -13.91 10.14 -7.61
C SER A 28 -12.65 10.19 -6.74
N LEU A 29 -11.81 9.15 -6.80
CA LEU A 29 -10.54 9.07 -6.09
C LEU A 29 -9.37 9.28 -7.06
N LYS A 30 -8.28 9.88 -6.56
CA LYS A 30 -7.01 9.86 -7.28
C LYS A 30 -6.53 8.42 -7.42
N GLU A 31 -5.86 8.12 -8.52
CA GLU A 31 -5.40 6.77 -8.82
C GLU A 31 -4.53 6.18 -7.69
N ASP A 32 -3.58 6.94 -7.15
CA ASP A 32 -2.74 6.52 -6.02
C ASP A 32 -3.56 6.12 -4.78
N ASP A 33 -4.62 6.88 -4.48
CA ASP A 33 -5.46 6.63 -3.30
C ASP A 33 -6.35 5.40 -3.52
N LEU A 34 -6.87 5.22 -4.74
CA LEU A 34 -7.58 4.00 -5.13
C LEU A 34 -6.68 2.75 -5.07
N GLN A 35 -5.45 2.83 -5.58
CA GLN A 35 -4.49 1.72 -5.50
C GLN A 35 -4.12 1.40 -4.05
N ALA A 36 -3.97 2.42 -3.20
CA ALA A 36 -3.73 2.23 -1.78
C ALA A 36 -4.87 1.44 -1.13
N LEU A 37 -6.12 1.85 -1.35
CA LEU A 37 -7.30 1.17 -0.82
C LEU A 37 -7.38 -0.29 -1.28
N LEU A 38 -7.20 -0.55 -2.58
CA LEU A 38 -7.25 -1.89 -3.13
C LEU A 38 -6.12 -2.79 -2.61
N ALA A 39 -4.98 -2.20 -2.24
CA ALA A 39 -3.88 -2.90 -1.59
C ALA A 39 -4.08 -3.09 -0.07
N GLY A 40 -5.23 -2.70 0.48
CA GLY A 40 -5.50 -2.80 1.93
C GLY A 40 -4.85 -1.70 2.77
N ARG A 41 -4.35 -0.63 2.13
CA ARG A 41 -3.68 0.50 2.78
C ARG A 41 -4.61 1.69 2.96
N ARG A 42 -4.14 2.68 3.73
CA ARG A 42 -4.81 3.96 3.89
C ARG A 42 -4.57 4.88 2.68
N THR A 43 -5.55 5.71 2.33
CA THR A 43 -5.37 6.81 1.36
C THR A 43 -4.43 7.88 1.91
N GLY A 44 -4.06 8.85 1.06
CA GLY A 44 -3.64 10.16 1.57
C GLY A 44 -4.79 10.88 2.30
N MET A 45 -4.50 12.02 2.93
CA MET A 45 -5.53 12.86 3.56
C MET A 45 -6.53 13.36 2.51
N LEU A 46 -7.82 13.11 2.76
CA LEU A 46 -8.93 13.53 1.90
C LEU A 46 -9.77 14.57 2.64
N ARG A 47 -10.19 15.60 1.92
CA ARG A 47 -11.20 16.55 2.39
C ARG A 47 -12.57 16.03 1.99
N LEU A 48 -13.34 15.58 2.97
CA LEU A 48 -14.70 15.09 2.78
C LEU A 48 -15.68 16.19 3.17
N GLU A 49 -16.71 16.38 2.37
CA GLU A 49 -17.69 17.46 2.54
C GLU A 49 -19.11 16.90 2.65
N ASN A 50 -19.94 17.63 3.40
CA ASN A 50 -21.38 17.36 3.56
C ASN A 50 -21.70 15.92 4.00
N LEU A 51 -20.90 15.37 4.90
CA LEU A 51 -21.14 14.05 5.47
C LEU A 51 -22.46 14.08 6.26
N THR A 52 -23.34 13.13 5.97
CA THR A 52 -24.64 13.00 6.62
C THR A 52 -24.87 11.56 7.05
N GLY A 53 -25.23 11.36 8.32
CA GLY A 53 -25.45 10.04 8.90
C GLY A 53 -25.90 10.14 10.36
N ASP A 54 -26.76 9.23 10.79
CA ASP A 54 -27.21 9.09 12.20
C ASP A 54 -27.70 10.39 12.86
N GLY A 55 -28.37 11.26 12.09
CA GLY A 55 -28.89 12.54 12.57
C GLY A 55 -27.82 13.63 12.76
N MET A 56 -26.57 13.35 12.41
CA MET A 56 -25.48 14.32 12.41
C MET A 56 -25.17 14.79 10.98
N HIS A 57 -24.89 16.10 10.87
CA HIS A 57 -24.34 16.70 9.67
C HIS A 57 -22.95 17.24 10.00
N ILE A 58 -21.96 16.75 9.29
CA ILE A 58 -20.58 17.23 9.37
C ILE A 58 -20.31 17.96 8.05
N PRO A 59 -20.26 19.30 8.04
CA PRO A 59 -20.05 20.06 6.82
C PRO A 59 -18.74 19.67 6.12
N MET A 60 -17.72 19.34 6.92
CA MET A 60 -16.40 19.06 6.43
C MET A 60 -15.55 18.30 7.46
N ILE A 61 -14.74 17.37 6.99
CA ILE A 61 -13.70 16.72 7.78
C ILE A 61 -12.52 16.34 6.89
N ASP A 62 -11.31 16.47 7.42
CA ASP A 62 -10.11 15.90 6.83
C ASP A 62 -9.85 14.54 7.46
N ALA A 63 -9.77 13.50 6.61
CA ALA A 63 -9.55 12.14 7.06
C ALA A 63 -8.85 11.28 6.00
N LYS A 64 -8.15 10.23 6.45
CA LYS A 64 -7.75 9.11 5.60
C LYS A 64 -8.85 8.05 5.56
N LEU A 65 -8.84 7.21 4.54
CA LEU A 65 -9.76 6.08 4.39
C LEU A 65 -9.01 4.77 4.30
N SER A 66 -9.60 3.69 4.81
CA SER A 66 -9.16 2.32 4.54
C SER A 66 -10.35 1.37 4.39
N PHE A 67 -10.12 0.19 3.83
CA PHE A 67 -11.09 -0.90 3.84
C PHE A 67 -10.64 -2.05 4.74
N LYS A 68 -11.60 -2.74 5.34
CA LYS A 68 -11.40 -3.96 6.11
C LYS A 68 -12.52 -4.94 5.82
N ARG A 69 -12.21 -6.24 5.73
CA ARG A 69 -13.26 -7.26 5.70
C ARG A 69 -13.84 -7.49 7.09
N ASN A 70 -15.16 -7.50 7.20
CA ASN A 70 -15.87 -7.88 8.41
C ASN A 70 -16.03 -9.41 8.52
N ALA A 71 -16.65 -9.87 9.61
CA ALA A 71 -16.82 -11.29 9.90
C ALA A 71 -17.66 -12.03 8.85
N GLN A 72 -18.50 -11.30 8.10
CA GLN A 72 -19.33 -11.81 7.02
C GLN A 72 -18.61 -11.81 5.67
N GLY A 73 -17.36 -11.32 5.61
CA GLY A 73 -16.55 -11.24 4.39
C GLY A 73 -16.79 -9.97 3.56
N ASN A 74 -17.76 -9.13 3.94
CA ASN A 74 -18.06 -7.86 3.27
C ASN A 74 -17.00 -6.81 3.61
N MET A 75 -16.81 -5.83 2.72
CA MET A 75 -15.89 -4.73 2.97
C MET A 75 -16.56 -3.57 3.70
N ASP A 76 -16.01 -3.24 4.86
CA ASP A 76 -16.33 -2.05 5.62
C ASP A 76 -15.34 -0.93 5.26
N MET A 77 -15.87 0.29 5.10
CA MET A 77 -15.07 1.50 4.98
C MET A 77 -14.82 2.10 6.35
N LEU A 78 -13.56 2.42 6.64
CA LEU A 78 -13.14 3.05 7.88
C LEU A 78 -12.65 4.47 7.60
N LEU A 79 -13.09 5.41 8.43
CA LEU A 79 -12.68 6.81 8.42
C LEU A 79 -11.64 7.04 9.53
N HIS A 80 -10.53 7.65 9.16
CA HIS A 80 -9.41 7.95 10.05
C HIS A 80 -9.23 9.48 10.13
N PRO A 81 -9.99 10.17 11.01
CA PRO A 81 -9.88 11.62 11.16
C PRO A 81 -8.58 12.02 11.86
N ILE A 82 -8.31 13.32 11.90
CA ILE A 82 -7.22 13.86 12.71
C ILE A 82 -7.64 13.86 14.19
N TYR A 83 -7.11 12.93 14.97
CA TYR A 83 -7.40 12.85 16.41
C TYR A 83 -6.67 13.95 17.19
N LYS A 84 -7.25 14.35 18.34
CA LYS A 84 -6.58 15.30 19.24
C LYS A 84 -5.38 14.66 19.91
N GLU A 85 -5.56 13.44 20.39
CA GLU A 85 -4.56 12.66 21.12
C GLU A 85 -4.54 11.23 20.55
N ALA A 86 -3.34 10.65 20.48
CA ALA A 86 -3.19 9.28 20.04
C ALA A 86 -3.52 8.31 21.19
N THR A 87 -4.32 7.29 20.91
CA THR A 87 -4.54 6.20 21.87
C THR A 87 -3.44 5.16 21.73
N TYR A 88 -2.76 4.84 22.84
CA TYR A 88 -1.64 3.90 22.81
C TYR A 88 -2.19 2.46 22.71
N PRO A 89 -1.69 1.63 21.78
CA PRO A 89 -2.00 0.21 21.77
C PRO A 89 -1.55 -0.48 23.07
N GLU A 90 -2.34 -1.42 23.57
CA GLU A 90 -2.10 -2.10 24.87
C GLU A 90 -0.73 -2.81 24.97
N TYR A 91 -0.15 -3.21 23.84
CA TYR A 91 1.15 -3.89 23.77
C TYR A 91 2.35 -2.95 23.59
N LEU A 92 2.13 -1.63 23.52
CA LEU A 92 3.19 -0.62 23.60
C LEU A 92 3.35 -0.14 25.03
N THR A 93 4.60 -0.01 25.45
CA THR A 93 4.94 0.80 26.62
C THR A 93 4.91 2.29 26.26
N ASP A 94 4.76 3.17 27.25
CA ASP A 94 4.76 4.62 27.03
C ASP A 94 6.05 5.09 26.31
N VAL A 95 7.20 4.55 26.71
CA VAL A 95 8.50 4.85 26.09
C VAL A 95 8.56 4.43 24.62
N GLU A 96 7.95 3.30 24.28
CA GLU A 96 7.89 2.81 22.90
C GLU A 96 6.96 3.68 22.04
N ALA A 97 5.78 4.02 22.57
CA ALA A 97 4.84 4.92 21.91
C ALA A 97 5.46 6.31 21.68
N GLU A 98 6.12 6.88 22.69
CA GLU A 98 6.81 8.17 22.57
C GLU A 98 7.90 8.14 21.49
N LYS A 99 8.68 7.04 21.39
CA LYS A 99 9.71 6.88 20.35
C LYS A 99 9.14 6.87 18.94
N LEU A 100 7.97 6.25 18.74
CA LEU A 100 7.27 6.28 17.45
C LEU A 100 6.74 7.69 17.16
N GLN A 101 6.12 8.34 18.16
CA GLN A 101 5.51 9.67 17.99
C GLN A 101 6.52 10.78 17.70
N ASN A 102 7.67 10.77 18.39
CA ASN A 102 8.75 11.73 18.14
C ASN A 102 9.63 11.35 16.95
N GLY A 103 9.34 10.21 16.30
CA GLY A 103 10.03 9.69 15.14
C GLY A 103 11.39 9.05 15.43
N THR A 104 11.87 8.98 16.67
CA THR A 104 13.16 8.34 16.98
C THR A 104 13.20 6.83 16.68
N ALA A 105 12.03 6.18 16.63
CA ALA A 105 11.84 4.87 16.03
C ALA A 105 10.89 4.99 14.83
N VAL A 106 11.23 4.31 13.72
CA VAL A 106 10.36 4.24 12.53
C VAL A 106 9.19 3.31 12.78
N ASN A 107 9.46 2.18 13.43
CA ASN A 107 8.50 1.15 13.77
C ASN A 107 8.97 0.35 14.99
N ILE A 108 8.05 -0.41 15.56
CA ILE A 108 8.31 -1.37 16.64
C ILE A 108 7.70 -2.71 16.25
N GLU A 109 8.51 -3.76 16.34
CA GLU A 109 8.09 -5.15 16.15
C GLU A 109 7.59 -5.73 17.48
N LYS A 110 6.44 -6.40 17.46
CA LYS A 110 5.91 -7.15 18.62
C LYS A 110 5.38 -8.50 18.18
N VAL A 111 5.39 -9.46 19.09
CA VAL A 111 4.63 -10.70 18.94
C VAL A 111 3.43 -10.60 19.87
N VAL A 112 2.23 -10.66 19.30
CA VAL A 112 0.96 -10.62 20.05
C VAL A 112 0.23 -11.95 19.89
N THR A 113 -0.78 -12.17 20.74
CA THR A 113 -1.69 -13.31 20.60
C THR A 113 -3.05 -12.77 20.17
N ASP A 114 -3.60 -13.29 19.09
CA ASP A 114 -4.94 -12.90 18.64
C ASP A 114 -6.03 -13.46 19.56
N LYS A 115 -7.30 -13.14 19.27
CA LYS A 115 -8.44 -13.61 20.08
C LYS A 115 -8.65 -15.12 20.03
N GLU A 116 -8.06 -15.81 19.05
CA GLU A 116 -8.16 -17.24 18.83
C GLU A 116 -6.98 -18.01 19.44
N GLY A 117 -6.00 -17.29 20.03
CA GLY A 117 -4.81 -17.88 20.65
C GLY A 117 -3.62 -18.05 19.70
N HIS A 118 -3.70 -17.58 18.46
CA HIS A 118 -2.61 -17.66 17.51
C HIS A 118 -1.59 -16.54 17.76
N ARG A 119 -0.30 -16.90 17.68
CA ARG A 119 0.79 -15.91 17.73
C ARG A 119 0.86 -15.17 16.39
N GLN A 120 0.95 -13.86 16.46
CA GLN A 120 1.03 -12.98 15.31
C GLN A 120 2.18 -11.99 15.49
N ASP A 121 3.07 -11.92 14.50
CA ASP A 121 4.11 -10.89 14.43
C ASP A 121 3.49 -9.63 13.83
N ILE A 122 3.61 -8.50 14.55
CA ILE A 122 3.07 -7.22 14.13
C ILE A 122 4.14 -6.14 14.06
N LEU A 123 3.96 -5.23 13.10
CA LEU A 123 4.71 -4.00 12.96
C LEU A 123 3.83 -2.84 13.38
N ILE A 124 4.34 -1.98 14.26
CA ILE A 124 3.61 -0.83 14.78
C ILE A 124 4.33 0.44 14.35
N GLU A 125 3.61 1.30 13.65
CA GLU A 125 4.08 2.60 13.15
C GLU A 125 3.19 3.71 13.71
N TYR A 126 3.65 4.97 13.68
CA TYR A 126 2.82 6.13 14.02
C TYR A 126 2.55 6.97 12.77
N ASP A 127 1.29 7.24 12.50
CA ASP A 127 0.84 8.15 11.44
C ASP A 127 0.65 9.55 12.02
N PRO A 128 1.58 10.50 11.77
CA PRO A 128 1.50 11.85 12.33
C PRO A 128 0.36 12.67 11.71
N GLU A 129 -0.16 12.32 10.52
CA GLU A 129 -1.25 13.07 9.88
C GLU A 129 -2.58 12.85 10.60
N THR A 130 -2.84 11.62 11.06
CA THR A 130 -4.08 11.24 11.77
C THR A 130 -3.90 11.18 13.28
N ARG A 131 -2.65 11.16 13.77
CA ARG A 131 -2.25 10.90 15.17
C ARG A 131 -2.70 9.53 15.65
N GLU A 132 -2.49 8.52 14.82
CA GLU A 132 -2.85 7.13 15.11
C GLU A 132 -1.65 6.20 15.06
N PHE A 133 -1.72 5.11 15.81
CA PHE A 133 -0.81 3.99 15.65
C PHE A 133 -1.36 3.01 14.61
N ILE A 134 -0.55 2.71 13.60
CA ILE A 134 -0.86 1.75 12.54
C ILE A 134 -0.26 0.41 12.92
N ILE A 135 -1.07 -0.64 12.78
CA ILE A 135 -0.71 -2.00 13.19
C ILE A 135 -0.81 -2.86 11.94
N THR A 136 0.33 -3.32 11.47
CA THR A 136 0.42 -4.21 10.31
C THR A 136 0.74 -5.61 10.77
N ASP A 137 0.02 -6.60 10.27
CA ASP A 137 0.40 -8.00 10.37
C ASP A 137 1.59 -8.27 9.45
N SER A 138 2.75 -8.58 10.03
CA SER A 138 4.00 -8.75 9.28
C SER A 138 3.92 -9.89 8.26
N GLU A 139 3.10 -10.91 8.52
CA GLU A 139 2.88 -12.03 7.57
C GLU A 139 2.04 -11.61 6.36
N LYS A 140 1.27 -10.53 6.47
CA LYS A 140 0.46 -9.98 5.36
C LYS A 140 1.21 -8.93 4.54
N ILE A 141 2.43 -8.55 4.94
CA ILE A 141 3.26 -7.64 4.16
C ILE A 141 3.71 -8.34 2.89
N LEU A 142 3.39 -7.74 1.76
CA LEU A 142 3.82 -8.25 0.47
C LEU A 142 5.26 -7.83 0.19
N VAL A 143 6.17 -8.80 0.25
CA VAL A 143 7.60 -8.60 0.06
C VAL A 143 7.97 -8.81 -1.42
N PRO A 144 8.57 -7.82 -2.11
CA PRO A 144 9.01 -8.02 -3.48
C PRO A 144 10.12 -9.07 -3.57
N ASP A 145 10.18 -9.80 -4.69
CA ASP A 145 11.29 -10.71 -4.98
C ASP A 145 12.45 -9.96 -5.64
N MET A 146 12.16 -8.91 -6.39
CA MET A 146 13.16 -8.03 -7.01
C MET A 146 12.79 -6.56 -6.84
N VAL A 147 13.82 -5.71 -6.79
CA VAL A 147 13.67 -4.25 -6.91
C VAL A 147 14.76 -3.73 -7.85
N ASN A 148 14.39 -2.90 -8.83
CA ASN A 148 15.30 -2.36 -9.85
C ASN A 148 16.17 -3.46 -10.51
N ASN A 149 15.54 -4.55 -10.91
CA ASN A 149 16.16 -5.72 -11.54
C ASN A 149 17.17 -6.50 -10.66
N GLU A 150 17.26 -6.19 -9.36
CA GLU A 150 18.10 -6.90 -8.39
C GLU A 150 17.23 -7.83 -7.54
N PHE A 151 17.60 -9.11 -7.43
CA PHE A 151 16.94 -10.06 -6.54
C PHE A 151 17.24 -9.76 -5.08
N LEU A 152 16.18 -9.70 -4.26
CA LEU A 152 16.35 -9.56 -2.83
C LEU A 152 16.81 -10.88 -2.22
N SER A 153 17.87 -10.83 -1.43
CA SER A 153 18.31 -11.96 -0.61
C SER A 153 17.26 -12.31 0.45
N LEU A 154 17.33 -13.53 1.00
CA LEU A 154 16.45 -13.92 2.11
C LEU A 154 16.55 -12.95 3.29
N GLU A 155 17.76 -12.48 3.60
CA GLU A 155 17.96 -11.49 4.67
C GLU A 155 17.29 -10.16 4.33
N GLN A 156 17.45 -9.65 3.11
CA GLN A 156 16.81 -8.40 2.68
C GLN A 156 15.27 -8.52 2.72
N ARG A 157 14.71 -9.65 2.30
CA ARG A 157 13.26 -9.92 2.38
C ARG A 157 12.76 -9.94 3.82
N GLU A 158 13.46 -10.62 4.72
CA GLU A 158 13.13 -10.63 6.16
C GLU A 158 13.26 -9.24 6.79
N ARG A 159 14.26 -8.45 6.40
CA ARG A 159 14.40 -7.07 6.84
C ARG A 159 13.22 -6.22 6.37
N TYR A 160 12.85 -6.30 5.10
CA TYR A 160 11.71 -5.56 4.55
C TYR A 160 10.40 -5.89 5.29
N LYS A 161 10.14 -7.20 5.51
CA LYS A 161 8.98 -7.69 6.26
C LYS A 161 8.92 -7.15 7.69
N LYS A 162 10.07 -6.92 8.31
CA LYS A 162 10.21 -6.33 9.65
C LYS A 162 10.22 -4.80 9.65
N GLY A 163 9.84 -4.18 8.52
CA GLY A 163 9.88 -2.74 8.36
C GLY A 163 11.29 -2.18 8.50
N LYS A 164 12.35 -2.93 8.20
CA LYS A 164 13.74 -2.44 8.24
C LYS A 164 14.20 -2.02 6.86
N GLU A 165 15.16 -1.11 6.83
CA GLU A 165 15.77 -0.68 5.58
C GLU A 165 16.47 -1.84 4.88
N VAL A 166 16.24 -1.90 3.57
CA VAL A 166 16.93 -2.75 2.60
C VAL A 166 17.74 -1.85 1.68
N GLN A 167 18.99 -2.24 1.44
CA GLN A 167 19.90 -1.54 0.53
C GLN A 167 20.30 -2.48 -0.61
N LEU A 168 20.21 -1.98 -1.84
CA LEU A 168 20.67 -2.64 -3.06
C LEU A 168 22.13 -2.27 -3.38
N ALA A 169 22.74 -2.98 -4.32
CA ALA A 169 24.13 -2.75 -4.73
C ALA A 169 24.35 -1.35 -5.34
N ASP A 170 23.33 -0.77 -5.97
CA ASP A 170 23.39 0.57 -6.58
C ASP A 170 23.20 1.73 -5.59
N GLY A 171 23.08 1.43 -4.28
CA GLY A 171 22.86 2.42 -3.23
C GLY A 171 21.39 2.80 -3.02
N THR A 172 20.46 2.22 -3.77
CA THR A 172 19.02 2.35 -3.50
C THR A 172 18.71 1.79 -2.11
N VAL A 173 18.03 2.58 -1.28
CA VAL A 173 17.54 2.18 0.04
C VAL A 173 16.03 2.34 0.07
N PHE A 174 15.34 1.32 0.57
CA PHE A 174 13.88 1.33 0.69
C PHE A 174 13.43 0.54 1.92
N GLN A 175 12.19 0.78 2.34
CA GLN A 175 11.62 0.22 3.56
C GLN A 175 10.11 0.12 3.40
N TYR A 176 9.49 -0.95 3.93
CA TYR A 176 8.04 -1.02 4.06
C TYR A 176 7.52 0.12 4.94
N SER A 177 6.36 0.67 4.59
CA SER A 177 5.64 1.58 5.49
C SER A 177 4.14 1.41 5.35
N GLY A 178 3.47 1.10 6.46
CA GLY A 178 2.02 0.99 6.57
C GLY A 178 1.32 2.35 6.68
N THR A 179 2.06 3.42 7.02
CA THR A 179 1.53 4.79 7.06
C THR A 179 1.55 5.46 5.68
N ASP A 180 2.46 5.05 4.80
CA ASP A 180 2.56 5.55 3.43
C ASP A 180 1.55 4.86 2.50
N LYS A 181 0.79 5.64 1.73
CA LYS A 181 -0.22 5.11 0.80
C LYS A 181 0.37 4.21 -0.30
N LYS A 182 1.64 4.38 -0.64
CA LYS A 182 2.37 3.52 -1.60
C LYS A 182 2.90 2.24 -0.93
N GLY A 183 2.82 2.12 0.39
CA GLY A 183 3.28 0.95 1.16
C GLY A 183 4.79 0.85 1.31
N MET A 184 5.53 1.86 0.82
CA MET A 184 6.98 1.85 0.78
C MET A 184 7.51 3.29 0.71
N VAL A 185 8.66 3.50 1.35
CA VAL A 185 9.46 4.72 1.27
C VAL A 185 10.85 4.40 0.74
N SER A 186 11.52 5.39 0.14
CA SER A 186 12.85 5.19 -0.45
C SER A 186 13.67 6.48 -0.54
N ASN A 187 14.99 6.33 -0.62
CA ASN A 187 15.88 7.43 -1.05
C ASN A 187 15.72 7.78 -2.54
N LYS A 188 15.05 6.96 -3.35
CA LYS A 188 14.73 7.23 -4.77
C LYS A 188 13.28 7.68 -4.94
N LEU A 189 13.00 8.45 -6.00
CA LEU A 189 11.65 8.91 -6.35
C LEU A 189 10.82 7.83 -7.03
N ALA A 190 11.46 6.87 -7.70
CA ALA A 190 10.78 5.79 -8.40
C ALA A 190 11.56 4.49 -8.26
N LEU A 191 10.81 3.39 -8.17
CA LEU A 191 11.34 2.03 -8.10
C LEU A 191 10.44 1.10 -8.91
N VAL A 192 11.03 0.08 -9.52
CA VAL A 192 10.27 -1.04 -10.07
C VAL A 192 10.46 -2.24 -9.16
N ALA A 193 9.38 -2.73 -8.57
CA ALA A 193 9.41 -3.97 -7.79
C ALA A 193 8.73 -5.09 -8.57
N SER A 194 9.22 -6.31 -8.39
CA SER A 194 8.68 -7.49 -9.06
C SER A 194 8.41 -8.63 -8.10
N LEU A 195 7.40 -9.44 -8.41
CA LEU A 195 6.98 -10.63 -7.68
C LEU A 195 6.90 -11.81 -8.65
N ILE A 196 7.39 -12.96 -8.24
CA ILE A 196 7.24 -14.22 -8.94
C ILE A 196 5.92 -14.84 -8.50
N VAL A 197 4.97 -14.92 -9.43
CA VAL A 197 3.63 -15.48 -9.18
C VAL A 197 3.31 -16.48 -10.28
N ASP A 198 2.93 -17.70 -9.89
CA ASP A 198 2.53 -18.78 -10.80
C ASP A 198 3.53 -19.07 -11.95
N GLY A 199 4.82 -18.88 -11.67
CA GLY A 199 5.90 -19.09 -12.66
C GLY A 199 6.15 -17.93 -13.63
N GLY A 200 5.51 -16.76 -13.42
CA GLY A 200 5.76 -15.53 -14.18
C GLY A 200 6.14 -14.35 -13.29
N LEU A 201 6.81 -13.35 -13.87
CA LEU A 201 7.15 -12.09 -13.19
C LEU A 201 5.99 -11.10 -13.33
N SER A 202 5.54 -10.54 -12.21
CA SER A 202 4.62 -9.41 -12.16
C SER A 202 5.36 -8.17 -11.66
N TYR A 203 5.17 -7.03 -12.33
CA TYR A 203 5.90 -5.79 -12.05
C TYR A 203 4.96 -4.72 -11.51
N ILE A 204 5.49 -3.91 -10.59
CA ILE A 204 4.85 -2.72 -10.04
C ILE A 204 5.83 -1.55 -10.15
N LEU A 205 5.39 -0.46 -10.77
CA LEU A 205 6.14 0.78 -10.85
C LEU A 205 5.65 1.74 -9.76
N TYR A 206 6.50 2.02 -8.78
CA TYR A 206 6.29 3.06 -7.80
C TYR A 206 6.88 4.37 -8.32
N LYS A 207 6.12 5.47 -8.23
CA LYS A 207 6.56 6.83 -8.61
C LYS A 207 6.19 7.81 -7.53
N GLY A 208 7.02 8.83 -7.30
CA GLY A 208 6.78 9.84 -6.26
C GLY A 208 6.80 9.22 -4.86
N LEU A 209 7.75 8.30 -4.62
CA LEU A 209 7.99 7.73 -3.29
C LEU A 209 8.42 8.83 -2.32
N ASN A 210 7.95 8.73 -1.08
CA ASN A 210 8.39 9.58 0.02
C ASN A 210 9.77 9.14 0.51
N ALA A 211 10.50 10.08 1.13
CA ALA A 211 11.79 9.81 1.74
C ALA A 211 11.66 8.92 2.99
N LEU A 212 12.74 8.22 3.33
CA LEU A 212 12.87 7.48 4.59
C LEU A 212 12.71 8.42 5.79
N LEU A 213 12.07 7.96 6.87
CA LEU A 213 11.82 8.78 8.05
C LEU A 213 13.13 9.33 8.64
N ASN A 214 13.13 10.62 9.00
CA ASN A 214 14.28 11.35 9.54
C ASN A 214 15.54 11.37 8.66
N LYS A 215 15.43 11.01 7.37
CA LYS A 215 16.54 11.12 6.43
C LYS A 215 16.30 12.26 5.48
N LYS A 216 17.27 13.16 5.39
CA LYS A 216 17.32 14.15 4.32
C LYS A 216 17.58 13.40 3.01
N ARG A 217 16.72 13.62 2.02
CA ARG A 217 16.91 13.07 0.68
C ARG A 217 17.61 14.09 -0.20
N ASP A 218 18.62 13.66 -0.94
CA ASP A 218 19.18 14.46 -2.03
C ASP A 218 18.25 14.34 -3.24
N GLU A 219 17.60 15.44 -3.63
CA GLU A 219 16.60 15.41 -4.69
C GLU A 219 17.20 15.13 -6.08
N LYS A 220 18.48 15.46 -6.33
CA LYS A 220 19.13 15.15 -7.61
C LYS A 220 19.43 13.66 -7.70
N GLU A 221 19.96 13.10 -6.62
CA GLU A 221 20.24 11.66 -6.53
C GLU A 221 18.95 10.83 -6.51
N ALA A 222 17.89 11.33 -5.87
CA ALA A 222 16.60 10.66 -5.82
C ALA A 222 15.92 10.59 -7.20
N ALA A 223 16.14 11.61 -8.04
CA ALA A 223 15.63 11.68 -9.40
C ALA A 223 16.48 10.91 -10.42
N SER A 224 17.70 10.48 -10.07
CA SER A 224 18.53 9.68 -10.97
C SER A 224 18.05 8.24 -11.03
N PHE A 225 18.06 7.68 -12.23
CA PHE A 225 17.71 6.28 -12.48
C PHE A 225 18.98 5.45 -12.59
N SER A 226 19.02 4.32 -11.90
CA SER A 226 20.09 3.35 -12.06
C SER A 226 19.86 2.48 -13.29
N LEU A 227 20.91 1.82 -13.77
CA LEU A 227 20.81 0.85 -14.86
C LEU A 227 19.77 -0.25 -14.53
N GLY A 228 19.73 -0.69 -13.28
CA GLY A 228 18.76 -1.68 -12.81
C GLY A 228 17.31 -1.19 -12.90
N TYR A 229 17.05 0.08 -12.56
CA TYR A 229 15.73 0.68 -12.75
C TYR A 229 15.33 0.72 -14.23
N GLU A 230 16.22 1.19 -15.10
CA GLU A 230 15.95 1.31 -16.54
C GLU A 230 15.64 -0.05 -17.18
N GLN A 231 16.43 -1.08 -16.83
CA GLN A 231 16.19 -2.45 -17.26
C GLN A 231 14.83 -2.97 -16.75
N ALA A 232 14.54 -2.79 -15.46
CA ALA A 232 13.27 -3.24 -14.90
C ALA A 232 12.04 -2.55 -15.53
N VAL A 233 12.17 -1.28 -15.93
CA VAL A 233 11.14 -0.58 -16.72
C VAL A 233 10.98 -1.19 -18.11
N SER A 234 12.09 -1.53 -18.78
CA SER A 234 12.05 -2.22 -20.08
C SER A 234 11.33 -3.56 -19.97
N ASP A 235 11.74 -4.41 -19.02
CA ASP A 235 11.16 -5.74 -18.80
C ASP A 235 9.67 -5.66 -18.46
N MET A 236 9.28 -4.68 -17.62
CA MET A 236 7.87 -4.42 -17.32
C MET A 236 7.07 -4.09 -18.58
N ASN A 237 7.60 -3.24 -19.46
CA ASN A 237 6.91 -2.83 -20.68
C ASN A 237 6.79 -3.98 -21.68
N GLU A 238 7.85 -4.78 -21.85
CA GLU A 238 7.83 -5.99 -22.68
C GLU A 238 6.78 -7.00 -22.18
N ASN A 239 6.74 -7.24 -20.87
CA ASN A 239 5.75 -8.14 -20.26
C ASN A 239 4.30 -7.65 -20.42
N LYS A 240 4.07 -6.32 -20.32
CA LYS A 240 2.76 -5.73 -20.61
C LYS A 240 2.34 -5.99 -22.06
N MET A 241 3.23 -5.74 -23.02
CA MET A 241 2.95 -5.99 -24.44
C MET A 241 2.63 -7.47 -24.71
N PHE A 242 3.42 -8.39 -24.15
CA PHE A 242 3.17 -9.83 -24.29
C PHE A 242 1.82 -10.26 -23.71
N THR A 243 1.46 -9.72 -22.54
CA THR A 243 0.19 -10.01 -21.86
C THR A 243 -1.01 -9.49 -22.68
N GLU A 244 -0.91 -8.30 -23.27
CA GLU A 244 -1.96 -7.71 -24.11
C GLU A 244 -2.14 -8.49 -25.42
N GLN A 245 -1.05 -8.85 -26.10
CA GLN A 245 -1.09 -9.68 -27.31
C GLN A 245 -1.72 -11.06 -27.04
N SER A 246 -1.34 -11.69 -25.91
CA SER A 246 -1.91 -12.98 -25.50
C SER A 246 -3.42 -12.91 -25.22
N LYS A 247 -3.90 -11.79 -24.65
CA LYS A 247 -5.33 -11.57 -24.42
C LYS A 247 -6.09 -11.34 -25.72
N ALA A 248 -5.54 -10.54 -26.63
CA ALA A 248 -6.14 -10.29 -27.94
C ALA A 248 -6.30 -11.59 -28.75
N GLN A 249 -5.26 -12.44 -28.81
CA GLN A 249 -5.32 -13.73 -29.49
C GLN A 249 -6.37 -14.68 -28.89
N LYS A 250 -6.52 -14.71 -27.55
CA LYS A 250 -7.57 -15.52 -26.89
C LYS A 250 -8.97 -14.99 -27.17
N ALA A 251 -9.15 -13.66 -27.23
CA ALA A 251 -10.43 -13.04 -27.56
C ALA A 251 -10.85 -13.34 -29.01
N ASP A 252 -9.92 -13.25 -29.96
CA ASP A 252 -10.17 -13.59 -31.37
C ASP A 252 -10.55 -15.07 -31.53
N GLN A 253 -9.84 -15.99 -30.90
CA GLN A 253 -10.17 -17.42 -30.92
C GLN A 253 -11.56 -17.74 -30.32
N GLN A 254 -11.96 -17.01 -29.28
CA GLN A 254 -13.31 -17.15 -28.70
C GLN A 254 -14.39 -16.53 -29.60
N HIS A 255 -14.07 -15.45 -30.30
CA HIS A 255 -14.99 -14.82 -31.25
C HIS A 255 -15.25 -15.72 -32.46
N TYR A 256 -14.22 -16.34 -33.03
CA TYR A 256 -14.36 -17.32 -34.12
C TYR A 256 -15.15 -18.57 -33.71
N ARG A 257 -15.04 -19.03 -32.47
CA ARG A 257 -15.85 -20.14 -31.94
C ARG A 257 -17.33 -19.80 -31.76
N ARG A 258 -17.69 -18.52 -31.59
CA ARG A 258 -19.08 -18.06 -31.43
C ARG A 258 -19.78 -17.74 -32.74
N THR A 259 -19.05 -17.28 -33.76
CA THR A 259 -19.63 -16.94 -35.08
C THR A 259 -19.64 -18.11 -36.07
N GLY A 260 -18.97 -19.23 -35.75
CA GLY A 260 -18.96 -20.45 -36.57
C GLY A 260 -20.05 -21.48 -36.25
N ARG A 261 -21.18 -21.07 -35.63
CA ARG A 261 -22.37 -21.90 -35.40
C ARG A 261 -23.58 -21.31 -36.09
#